data_AF-A0A482XA34-F1
#
_entry.id   AF-A0A482XA34-F1
#
_cell.length_a   1.000
_cell.length_b   1.000
_cell.length_c   1.000
_cell.angle_alpha   90.00
_cell.angle_beta   90.00
_cell.angle_gamma   90.00
#
_symmetry.space_group_name_H-M   'P 1'
#
loop_
_entity.id
_entity.type
_entity.pdbx_description
1 polymer ?
#
loop_
_entity_poly.entity_id
_entity_poly.type
_entity_poly.pdbx_seq_one_letter_code
_entity_poly.pdbx_strand_id
1 'polypeptide(L)'
;MRPSALPSIEAPHPGLSYNPTRRAHTELQKKASEQRKKLREEEKRLNRLTASLTKISAQKREADWIAEMSSGLEEAKKKEPEEDDGTEYKAVNPPAKLKIKPLKKKKRAKQIRKEEIEKRELKVEKKKISDLYRLRFFEKEIAEKEQKSAAAKEKRLKKKASKPLKTKVLGSIKFKEPIVEVKPRIELKNSNLRKLAPKGCLLADRCVSLQKRNIMEPRIRTGRIHKKVGKTYFKKGYKMDEEAELKKYTSKKN
;
A
#
# COMPACT_ATOMS: atom_id res chain seq x y z
N MET A 1 11.00 -13.82 18.75
CA MET A 1 10.03 -12.71 18.67
C MET A 1 9.44 -12.48 20.04
N ARG A 2 9.38 -11.23 20.54
CA ARG A 2 8.71 -10.94 21.83
C ARG A 2 7.18 -10.90 21.64
N PRO A 3 6.39 -11.48 22.55
CA PRO A 3 4.93 -11.40 22.53
C PRO A 3 4.46 -9.93 22.67
N SER A 4 3.21 -9.66 22.30
CA SER A 4 2.62 -8.33 22.47
C SER A 4 2.39 -8.01 23.95
N ALA A 5 2.23 -6.72 24.26
CA ALA A 5 1.92 -6.24 25.61
C ALA A 5 0.42 -6.33 25.96
N LEU A 6 -0.40 -7.00 25.13
CA LEU A 6 -1.82 -7.19 25.39
C LEU A 6 -2.04 -8.15 26.56
N PRO A 7 -3.10 -7.95 27.36
CA PRO A 7 -3.47 -8.91 28.40
C PRO A 7 -3.79 -10.27 27.78
N SER A 8 -3.55 -11.35 28.52
CA SER A 8 -3.84 -12.72 28.06
C SER A 8 -5.33 -12.92 27.73
N ILE A 9 -6.20 -12.20 28.44
CA ILE A 9 -7.66 -12.23 28.30
C ILE A 9 -8.13 -10.79 28.19
N GLU A 10 -8.77 -10.45 27.08
CA GLU A 10 -9.44 -9.16 26.91
C GLU A 10 -10.79 -9.20 27.65
N ALA A 11 -11.13 -8.12 28.36
CA ALA A 11 -12.44 -8.01 28.99
C ALA A 11 -13.52 -7.91 27.89
N PRO A 12 -14.59 -8.73 27.94
CA PRO A 12 -15.66 -8.67 26.97
C PRO A 12 -16.43 -7.34 27.08
N HIS A 13 -17.05 -6.92 25.98
CA HIS A 13 -17.92 -5.74 26.00
C HIS A 13 -19.12 -5.95 26.94
N PRO A 14 -19.53 -4.97 27.76
CA PRO A 14 -20.64 -5.13 28.70
C PRO A 14 -21.97 -5.51 28.03
N GLY A 15 -22.15 -5.08 26.77
CA GLY A 15 -23.31 -5.45 25.94
C GLY A 15 -23.44 -6.95 25.61
N LEU A 16 -22.42 -7.77 25.88
CA LEU A 16 -22.46 -9.24 25.74
C LEU A 16 -23.02 -9.94 26.97
N SER A 17 -23.20 -9.21 28.07
CA SER A 17 -23.83 -9.74 29.28
C SER A 17 -25.20 -10.34 28.94
N TYR A 18 -25.60 -11.32 29.74
CA TYR A 18 -26.93 -11.89 29.70
C TYR A 18 -28.03 -10.82 29.87
N ASN A 19 -27.82 -9.86 30.78
CA ASN A 19 -28.72 -8.74 31.04
C ASN A 19 -27.98 -7.41 30.83
N PRO A 20 -27.74 -6.99 29.58
CA PRO A 20 -26.99 -5.77 29.30
C PRO A 20 -27.87 -4.53 29.46
N THR A 21 -27.28 -3.40 29.84
CA THR A 21 -27.98 -2.12 29.79
C THR A 21 -28.34 -1.79 28.34
N ARG A 22 -29.46 -1.09 28.12
CA ARG A 22 -29.91 -0.71 26.77
C ARG A 22 -28.81 0.03 25.99
N ARG A 23 -28.08 0.93 26.65
CA ARG A 23 -26.97 1.69 26.06
C ARG A 23 -25.84 0.76 25.61
N ALA A 24 -25.33 -0.08 26.50
CA ALA A 24 -24.24 -1.01 26.20
C ALA A 24 -24.60 -2.02 25.08
N HIS A 25 -25.84 -2.50 25.03
CA HIS A 25 -26.30 -3.38 23.96
C HIS A 25 -26.37 -2.65 22.61
N THR A 26 -26.90 -1.43 22.58
CA THR A 26 -26.96 -0.63 21.34
C THR A 26 -25.56 -0.26 20.82
N GLU A 27 -24.61 0.04 21.71
CA GLU A 27 -23.21 0.30 21.34
C GLU A 27 -22.56 -0.93 20.71
N LEU A 28 -22.78 -2.11 21.30
CA LEU A 28 -22.30 -3.37 20.75
C LEU A 28 -22.89 -3.66 19.35
N GLN A 29 -24.20 -3.43 19.19
CA GLN A 29 -24.89 -3.57 17.91
C GLN A 29 -24.34 -2.61 16.84
N LYS A 30 -24.07 -1.35 17.21
CA LYS A 30 -23.44 -0.37 16.32
C LYS A 30 -22.06 -0.85 15.86
N LYS A 31 -21.21 -1.27 16.79
CA LYS A 31 -19.87 -1.81 16.49
C LYS A 31 -19.93 -3.02 15.54
N ALA A 32 -20.83 -3.97 15.80
CA ALA A 32 -21.02 -5.14 14.94
C ALA A 32 -21.57 -4.76 13.55
N SER A 33 -22.50 -3.79 13.49
CA SER A 33 -23.04 -3.26 12.23
C SER A 33 -21.96 -2.60 11.39
N GLU A 34 -21.10 -1.77 11.99
CA GLU A 34 -19.97 -1.13 11.31
C GLU A 34 -18.98 -2.15 10.74
N GLN A 35 -18.63 -3.19 11.51
CA GLN A 35 -17.78 -4.28 11.01
C GLN A 35 -18.39 -4.97 9.79
N ARG A 36 -19.69 -5.30 9.86
CA ARG A 36 -20.42 -5.92 8.74
C ARG A 36 -20.56 -5.00 7.53
N LYS A 37 -20.77 -3.70 7.74
CA LYS A 37 -20.83 -2.70 6.66
C LYS A 37 -19.50 -2.63 5.91
N LYS A 38 -18.37 -2.59 6.62
CA LYS A 38 -17.03 -2.59 6.01
C LYS A 38 -16.81 -3.84 5.15
N LEU A 39 -17.13 -5.02 5.66
CA LEU A 39 -17.02 -6.27 4.90
C LEU A 39 -17.90 -6.24 3.64
N ARG A 40 -19.15 -5.77 3.76
CA ARG A 40 -20.07 -5.63 2.63
C ARG A 40 -19.57 -4.63 1.59
N GLU A 41 -18.98 -3.51 2.02
CA GLU A 41 -18.41 -2.50 1.13
C GLU A 41 -17.16 -3.02 0.42
N GLU A 42 -16.31 -3.77 1.11
CA GLU A 42 -15.16 -4.47 0.53
C GLU A 42 -15.61 -5.50 -0.52
N GLU A 43 -16.61 -6.33 -0.21
CA GLU A 43 -17.22 -7.26 -1.15
C GLU A 43 -17.79 -6.55 -2.37
N LYS A 44 -18.55 -5.46 -2.18
CA LYS A 44 -19.08 -4.64 -3.28
C LYS A 44 -17.96 -4.03 -4.13
N ARG A 45 -16.91 -3.52 -3.50
CA ARG A 45 -15.75 -2.96 -4.20
C ARG A 45 -15.05 -4.02 -5.03
N LEU A 46 -14.80 -5.19 -4.45
CA LEU A 46 -14.21 -6.32 -5.17
C LEU A 46 -15.09 -6.73 -6.34
N ASN A 47 -16.39 -6.90 -6.12
CA ASN A 47 -17.35 -7.23 -7.17
C ASN A 47 -17.35 -6.21 -8.31
N ARG A 48 -17.29 -4.91 -8.02
CA ARG A 48 -17.19 -3.87 -9.05
C ARG A 48 -15.90 -3.98 -9.87
N LEU A 49 -14.78 -4.23 -9.20
CA LEU A 49 -13.47 -4.37 -9.86
C LEU A 49 -13.39 -5.67 -10.67
N THR A 50 -13.99 -6.76 -10.20
CA THR A 50 -13.96 -8.06 -10.85
C THR A 50 -15.07 -8.25 -11.87
N ALA A 51 -16.12 -7.43 -11.86
CA ALA A 51 -17.25 -7.53 -12.78
C ALA A 51 -16.83 -7.36 -14.25
N SER A 52 -15.80 -6.57 -14.55
CA SER A 52 -15.24 -6.47 -15.91
C SER A 52 -14.32 -7.65 -16.27
N LEU A 53 -13.79 -8.37 -15.29
CA LEU A 53 -12.93 -9.55 -15.49
C LEU A 53 -13.73 -10.86 -15.58
N THR A 54 -15.05 -10.82 -15.40
CA THR A 54 -15.89 -12.00 -15.65
C THR A 54 -15.81 -12.37 -17.13
N LYS A 55 -15.70 -13.67 -17.42
CA LYS A 55 -15.54 -14.19 -18.79
C LYS A 55 -16.58 -13.57 -19.72
N ILE A 56 -16.11 -12.76 -20.67
CA ILE A 56 -16.92 -12.20 -21.74
C ILE A 56 -17.48 -13.37 -22.56
N SER A 57 -18.79 -13.40 -22.81
CA SER A 57 -19.40 -14.40 -23.69
C SER A 57 -18.82 -14.29 -25.10
N ALA A 58 -18.80 -15.40 -25.85
CA ALA A 58 -18.25 -15.41 -27.21
C ALA A 58 -18.87 -14.32 -28.11
N GLN A 59 -20.19 -14.11 -28.00
CA GLN A 59 -20.95 -13.11 -28.75
C GLN A 59 -20.49 -11.66 -28.49
N LYS A 60 -20.20 -11.32 -27.23
CA LYS A 60 -19.77 -9.97 -26.87
C LYS A 60 -18.34 -9.69 -27.34
N ARG A 61 -17.48 -10.72 -27.32
CA ARG A 61 -16.12 -10.64 -27.88
C ARG A 61 -16.13 -10.38 -29.38
N GLU A 62 -17.04 -11.02 -30.11
CA GLU A 62 -17.17 -10.85 -31.56
C GLU A 62 -17.63 -9.43 -31.94
N ALA A 63 -18.56 -8.84 -31.18
CA ALA A 63 -18.99 -7.46 -31.36
C ALA A 63 -17.87 -6.43 -31.05
N ASP A 64 -17.11 -6.64 -29.97
CA ASP A 64 -15.98 -5.77 -29.61
C ASP A 64 -14.88 -5.82 -30.69
N TRP A 65 -14.61 -7.00 -31.26
CA TRP A 65 -13.65 -7.18 -32.35
C TRP A 65 -14.03 -6.39 -33.62
N ILE A 66 -15.31 -6.41 -34.00
CA ILE A 66 -15.80 -5.65 -35.16
C ILE A 66 -15.63 -4.13 -34.95
N ALA A 67 -15.86 -3.63 -33.73
CA ALA A 67 -15.68 -2.23 -33.39
C ALA A 67 -14.21 -1.78 -33.50
N GLU A 68 -13.29 -2.59 -32.97
CA GLU A 68 -11.84 -2.32 -33.03
C GLU A 68 -11.32 -2.29 -34.48
N MET A 69 -11.80 -3.20 -35.34
CA MET A 69 -11.39 -3.24 -36.75
C MET A 69 -11.88 -2.03 -37.57
N SER A 70 -12.86 -1.28 -37.06
CA SER A 70 -13.44 -0.12 -37.76
C SER A 70 -12.82 1.23 -37.35
N SER A 71 -12.08 1.31 -36.24
CA SER A 71 -11.67 2.59 -35.62
C SER A 71 -10.37 3.20 -36.16
N GLY A 72 -9.99 2.91 -37.42
CA GLY A 72 -8.69 3.30 -37.99
C GLY A 72 -8.74 4.04 -39.33
N LEU A 73 -9.91 4.50 -39.76
CA LEU A 73 -10.13 5.10 -41.09
C LEU A 73 -10.31 6.63 -41.03
N GLU A 74 -9.43 7.35 -40.33
CA GLU A 74 -9.33 8.82 -40.39
C GLU A 74 -7.89 9.27 -40.68
N GLU A 75 -7.75 10.10 -41.71
CA GLU A 75 -6.52 10.41 -42.46
C GLU A 75 -5.47 11.20 -41.65
N ALA A 76 -4.28 10.62 -41.53
CA ALA A 76 -3.08 11.32 -41.07
C ALA A 76 -2.50 12.23 -42.17
N LYS A 77 -2.71 13.55 -42.09
CA LYS A 77 -1.96 14.54 -42.87
C LYS A 77 -0.63 14.90 -42.18
N LYS A 78 0.45 14.47 -42.82
CA LYS A 78 1.87 14.73 -42.53
C LYS A 78 2.21 16.23 -42.52
N LYS A 79 3.12 16.63 -41.62
CA LYS A 79 4.00 17.80 -41.78
C LYS A 79 5.40 17.44 -41.28
N GLU A 80 6.37 17.58 -42.18
CA GLU A 80 7.83 17.68 -41.96
C GLU A 80 8.34 18.72 -43.00
N PRO A 81 9.61 19.14 -43.00
CA PRO A 81 10.34 19.90 -41.97
C PRO A 81 11.01 21.15 -42.60
N GLU A 82 11.59 22.06 -41.81
CA GLU A 82 12.55 23.06 -42.34
C GLU A 82 13.83 23.02 -41.50
N GLU A 83 14.94 22.73 -42.18
CA GLU A 83 16.33 22.87 -41.73
C GLU A 83 16.80 24.31 -42.00
N ASP A 84 17.57 24.90 -41.07
CA ASP A 84 18.33 26.13 -41.31
C ASP A 84 19.81 25.88 -40.96
N ASP A 85 20.66 26.30 -41.89
CA ASP A 85 22.05 25.93 -42.05
C ASP A 85 23.01 26.88 -41.33
N GLY A 86 24.09 26.29 -40.80
CA GLY A 86 25.46 26.81 -40.96
C GLY A 86 25.86 28.10 -40.24
N THR A 87 26.68 27.99 -39.19
CA THR A 87 27.68 29.02 -38.88
C THR A 87 29.02 28.39 -38.51
N GLU A 88 29.95 28.41 -39.46
CA GLU A 88 31.34 27.97 -39.28
C GLU A 88 32.10 28.90 -38.33
N TYR A 89 32.61 28.35 -37.22
CA TYR A 89 33.58 29.02 -36.35
C TYR A 89 35.01 28.84 -36.89
N LYS A 90 35.69 29.93 -37.24
CA LYS A 90 37.14 29.94 -37.46
C LYS A 90 37.85 30.59 -36.27
N ALA A 91 38.43 29.76 -35.41
CA ALA A 91 39.36 30.21 -34.36
C ALA A 91 40.80 30.00 -34.84
N VAL A 92 41.46 31.07 -35.27
CA VAL A 92 42.92 31.08 -35.46
C VAL A 92 43.48 32.11 -34.50
N ASN A 93 44.09 31.65 -33.41
CA ASN A 93 44.72 32.52 -32.43
C ASN A 93 46.21 32.69 -32.79
N PRO A 94 46.66 33.88 -33.22
CA PRO A 94 48.06 34.12 -33.58
C PRO A 94 48.98 34.15 -32.34
N PRO A 95 50.28 33.83 -32.48
CA PRO A 95 51.23 33.81 -31.37
C PRO A 95 51.40 35.19 -30.72
N ALA A 96 51.27 35.24 -29.40
CA ALA A 96 51.25 36.47 -28.62
C ALA A 96 52.64 37.12 -28.52
N LYS A 97 52.79 38.30 -29.14
CA LYS A 97 53.96 39.17 -28.96
C LYS A 97 53.84 40.01 -27.68
N LEU A 98 54.90 40.06 -26.87
CA LEU A 98 54.99 40.89 -25.66
C LEU A 98 55.00 42.39 -26.01
N LYS A 99 53.82 43.02 -25.97
CA LYS A 99 53.66 44.48 -26.16
C LYS A 99 53.78 45.21 -24.83
N ILE A 100 54.89 45.93 -24.62
CA ILE A 100 55.10 46.78 -23.44
C ILE A 100 54.13 47.97 -23.50
N LYS A 101 53.23 48.07 -22.52
CA LYS A 101 52.17 49.10 -22.52
C LYS A 101 52.74 50.49 -22.16
N PRO A 102 52.45 51.55 -22.94
CA PRO A 102 52.89 52.93 -22.66
C PRO A 102 52.30 53.48 -21.35
N LEU A 103 53.01 54.45 -20.73
CA LEU A 103 52.71 54.98 -19.38
C LEU A 103 51.27 55.50 -19.22
N LYS A 104 50.73 56.18 -20.25
CA LYS A 104 49.32 56.65 -20.28
C LYS A 104 48.31 55.50 -20.22
N LYS A 105 48.58 54.37 -20.90
CA LYS A 105 47.74 53.17 -20.84
C LYS A 105 47.83 52.48 -19.47
N LYS A 106 48.98 52.50 -18.80
CA LYS A 106 49.13 52.02 -17.41
C LYS A 106 48.33 52.86 -16.40
N LYS A 107 48.33 54.20 -16.53
CA LYS A 107 47.52 55.10 -15.67
C LYS A 107 46.01 54.88 -15.85
N ARG A 108 45.54 54.80 -17.10
CA ARG A 108 44.12 54.48 -17.41
C ARG A 108 43.70 53.11 -16.88
N ALA A 109 44.55 52.08 -17.03
CA ALA A 109 44.28 50.76 -16.47
C ALA A 109 44.17 50.76 -14.93
N LYS A 110 44.97 51.60 -14.24
CA LYS A 110 44.88 51.76 -12.78
C LYS A 110 43.57 52.44 -12.36
N GLN A 111 43.08 53.43 -13.11
CA GLN A 111 41.78 54.06 -12.87
C GLN A 111 40.63 53.08 -13.09
N ILE A 112 40.60 52.37 -14.22
CA ILE A 112 39.59 51.35 -14.51
C ILE A 112 39.57 50.28 -13.42
N ARG A 113 40.73 49.81 -12.97
CA ARG A 113 40.83 48.82 -11.89
C ARG A 113 40.29 49.34 -10.56
N LYS A 114 40.46 50.63 -10.24
CA LYS A 114 39.87 51.25 -9.04
C LYS A 114 38.35 51.34 -9.16
N GLU A 115 37.84 51.81 -10.29
CA GLU A 115 36.40 51.87 -10.55
C GLU A 115 35.74 50.48 -10.52
N GLU A 116 36.44 49.44 -11.00
CA GLU A 116 35.98 48.06 -10.91
C GLU A 116 35.90 47.55 -9.46
N ILE A 117 36.87 47.92 -8.62
CA ILE A 117 36.87 47.59 -7.19
C ILE A 117 35.69 48.29 -6.49
N GLU A 118 35.51 49.59 -6.71
CA GLU A 118 34.38 50.35 -6.15
C GLU A 118 33.02 49.78 -6.61
N LYS A 119 32.89 49.46 -7.91
CA LYS A 119 31.68 48.78 -8.44
C LYS A 119 31.47 47.42 -7.80
N ARG A 120 32.54 46.68 -7.49
CA ARG A 120 32.46 45.37 -6.82
C ARG A 120 32.02 45.52 -5.38
N GLU A 121 32.55 46.51 -4.66
CA GLU A 121 32.15 46.83 -3.28
C GLU A 121 30.68 47.25 -3.22
N LEU A 122 30.23 48.14 -4.12
CA LEU A 122 28.82 48.52 -4.22
C LEU A 122 27.90 47.32 -4.52
N LYS A 123 28.34 46.39 -5.37
CA LYS A 123 27.60 45.13 -5.62
C LYS A 123 27.51 44.27 -4.37
N VAL A 124 28.58 44.22 -3.57
CA VAL A 124 28.60 43.49 -2.29
C VAL A 124 27.66 44.15 -1.29
N GLU A 125 27.67 45.48 -1.16
CA GLU A 125 26.74 46.24 -0.31
C GLU A 125 25.26 45.95 -0.67
N LYS A 126 24.94 46.01 -1.97
CA LYS A 126 23.60 45.72 -2.49
C LYS A 126 23.18 44.26 -2.21
N LYS A 127 24.12 43.32 -2.29
CA LYS A 127 23.88 41.91 -1.92
C LYS A 127 23.57 41.78 -0.43
N LYS A 128 24.34 42.42 0.47
CA LYS A 128 24.06 42.41 1.91
C LYS A 128 22.62 42.84 2.20
N ILE A 129 22.17 43.94 1.58
CA ILE A 129 20.79 44.45 1.73
C ILE A 129 19.77 43.42 1.22
N SER A 130 20.00 42.82 0.06
CA SER A 130 19.14 41.76 -0.46
C SER A 130 19.09 40.53 0.45
N ASP A 131 20.21 40.17 1.07
CA ASP A 131 20.30 39.01 1.96
C ASP A 131 19.56 39.28 3.28
N LEU A 132 19.57 40.52 3.79
CA LEU A 132 18.73 40.92 4.93
C LEU A 132 17.24 40.70 4.64
N TYR A 133 16.76 41.01 3.43
CA TYR A 133 15.37 40.72 3.05
C TYR A 133 15.09 39.21 2.92
N ARG A 134 16.09 38.42 2.52
CA ARG A 134 15.98 36.95 2.44
C ARG A 134 15.86 36.29 3.81
N LEU A 135 16.41 36.88 4.88
CA LEU A 135 16.30 36.33 6.24
C LEU A 135 14.84 36.06 6.64
N ARG A 136 13.91 36.94 6.28
CA ARG A 136 12.47 36.77 6.57
C ARG A 136 11.88 35.52 5.90
N PHE A 137 12.38 35.15 4.72
CA PHE A 137 11.96 33.92 4.04
C PHE A 137 12.60 32.70 4.70
N PHE A 138 13.86 32.77 5.10
CA PHE A 138 14.53 31.70 5.83
C PHE A 138 13.88 31.45 7.19
N GLU A 139 13.49 32.48 7.93
CA GLU A 139 12.74 32.34 9.19
C GLU A 139 11.43 31.58 8.98
N LYS A 140 10.65 31.95 7.96
CA LYS A 140 9.41 31.22 7.60
C LYS A 140 9.70 29.78 7.21
N GLU A 141 10.71 29.55 6.39
CA GLU A 141 11.08 28.21 5.94
C GLU A 141 11.54 27.33 7.11
N ILE A 142 12.32 27.89 8.05
CA ILE A 142 12.74 27.23 9.28
C ILE A 142 11.52 26.89 10.12
N ALA A 143 10.61 27.85 10.36
CA ALA A 143 9.40 27.62 11.14
C ALA A 143 8.52 26.51 10.53
N GLU A 144 8.33 26.50 9.20
CA GLU A 144 7.60 25.43 8.52
C GLU A 144 8.30 24.07 8.64
N LYS A 145 9.63 24.03 8.49
CA LYS A 145 10.44 22.81 8.64
C LYS A 145 10.33 22.28 10.07
N GLU A 146 10.40 23.15 11.07
CA GLU A 146 10.26 22.80 12.48
C GLU A 146 8.86 22.23 12.76
N GLN A 147 7.80 22.88 12.31
CA GLN A 147 6.42 22.37 12.45
C GLN A 147 6.25 21.00 11.79
N LYS A 148 6.72 20.82 10.55
CA LYS A 148 6.68 19.54 9.84
C LYS A 148 7.47 18.46 10.60
N SER A 149 8.64 18.80 11.13
CA SER A 149 9.48 17.89 11.92
C SER A 149 8.83 17.49 13.24
N ALA A 150 8.18 18.44 13.93
CA ALA A 150 7.47 18.21 15.18
C ALA A 150 6.28 17.27 14.97
N ALA A 151 5.44 17.55 13.96
CA ALA A 151 4.32 16.69 13.60
C ALA A 151 4.78 15.27 13.19
N ALA A 152 5.90 15.15 12.47
CA ALA A 152 6.49 13.86 12.14
C ALA A 152 7.01 13.11 13.37
N LYS A 153 7.65 13.83 14.31
CA LYS A 153 8.14 13.29 15.59
C LYS A 153 6.97 12.77 16.44
N GLU A 154 5.89 13.53 16.57
CA GLU A 154 4.68 13.10 17.27
C GLU A 154 4.07 11.85 16.65
N LYS A 155 3.91 11.82 15.32
CA LYS A 155 3.42 10.63 14.60
C LYS A 155 4.33 9.43 14.84
N ARG A 156 5.65 9.63 14.87
CA ARG A 156 6.63 8.58 15.16
C ARG A 156 6.51 8.06 16.59
N LEU A 157 6.30 8.94 17.57
CA LEU A 157 6.08 8.58 18.96
C LEU A 157 4.77 7.80 19.14
N LYS A 158 3.65 8.28 18.57
CA LYS A 158 2.35 7.59 18.56
C LYS A 158 2.45 6.20 17.91
N LYS A 159 3.20 6.06 16.81
CA LYS A 159 3.49 4.77 16.18
C LYS A 159 4.35 3.88 17.07
N LYS A 160 5.40 4.40 17.72
CA LYS A 160 6.24 3.63 18.64
C LYS A 160 5.44 3.13 19.85
N ALA A 161 4.56 3.94 20.41
CA ALA A 161 3.69 3.59 21.53
C ALA A 161 2.66 2.50 21.18
N SER A 162 2.12 2.49 19.95
CA SER A 162 1.15 1.48 19.51
C SER A 162 1.76 0.18 19.00
N LYS A 163 3.04 0.17 18.60
CA LYS A 163 3.78 -1.04 18.15
C LYS A 163 3.69 -2.24 19.11
N PRO A 164 3.87 -2.12 20.44
CA PRO A 164 3.79 -3.27 21.35
C PRO A 164 2.36 -3.82 21.50
N LEU A 165 1.33 -3.00 21.28
CA LEU A 165 -0.07 -3.38 21.38
C LEU A 165 -0.62 -4.02 20.09
N LYS A 166 0.03 -3.74 18.95
CA LYS A 166 -0.44 -4.14 17.63
C LYS A 166 -0.12 -5.61 17.32
N THR A 167 -1.08 -6.30 16.69
CA THR A 167 -0.86 -7.61 16.07
C THR A 167 0.09 -7.48 14.86
N LYS A 168 1.15 -8.27 14.87
CA LYS A 168 2.15 -8.38 13.81
C LYS A 168 1.75 -9.47 12.82
N VAL A 169 2.31 -9.40 11.62
CA VAL A 169 2.20 -10.46 10.62
C VAL A 169 3.37 -11.41 10.84
N LEU A 170 3.10 -12.58 11.40
CA LEU A 170 4.14 -13.59 11.72
C LEU A 170 4.45 -14.53 10.55
N GLY A 171 3.46 -14.81 9.69
CA GLY A 171 3.58 -15.69 8.54
C GLY A 171 2.97 -15.07 7.28
N SER A 172 2.69 -15.89 6.27
CA SER A 172 2.11 -15.41 4.99
C SER A 172 0.70 -14.84 5.14
N ILE A 173 -0.06 -15.34 6.12
CA ILE A 173 -1.47 -14.97 6.31
C ILE A 173 -1.54 -13.81 7.31
N LYS A 174 -2.33 -12.79 6.99
CA LYS A 174 -2.61 -11.67 7.90
C LYS A 174 -3.71 -12.09 8.89
N PHE A 175 -3.54 -11.71 10.15
CA PHE A 175 -4.58 -11.89 11.17
C PHE A 175 -5.83 -11.10 10.79
N LYS A 176 -7.00 -11.74 10.90
CA LYS A 176 -8.32 -11.13 10.70
C LYS A 176 -9.07 -11.17 12.02
N GLU A 177 -9.59 -10.02 12.44
CA GLU A 177 -10.42 -9.96 13.65
C GLU A 177 -11.76 -10.68 13.42
N PRO A 178 -12.19 -11.54 14.36
CA PRO A 178 -13.50 -12.15 14.27
C PRO A 178 -14.60 -11.09 14.38
N ILE A 179 -15.71 -11.32 13.68
CA ILE A 179 -16.88 -10.46 13.76
C ILE A 179 -17.49 -10.61 15.16
N VAL A 180 -17.83 -9.49 15.78
CA VAL A 180 -18.47 -9.52 17.09
C VAL A 180 -19.86 -10.16 16.98
N GLU A 181 -20.05 -11.26 17.69
CA GLU A 181 -21.34 -11.95 17.77
C GLU A 181 -22.26 -11.22 18.76
N VAL A 182 -23.44 -10.81 18.32
CA VAL A 182 -24.40 -10.07 19.15
C VAL A 182 -25.71 -10.82 19.22
N LYS A 183 -26.23 -11.02 20.43
CA LYS A 183 -27.57 -11.58 20.65
C LYS A 183 -28.65 -10.58 20.20
N PRO A 184 -29.64 -11.00 19.39
CA PRO A 184 -30.76 -10.14 19.03
C PRO A 184 -31.58 -9.77 20.27
N ARG A 185 -32.25 -8.61 20.22
CA ARG A 185 -32.99 -8.07 21.38
C ARG A 185 -34.13 -8.98 21.83
N ILE A 186 -34.73 -9.73 20.91
CA ILE A 186 -35.82 -10.67 21.18
C ILE A 186 -35.33 -11.80 22.08
N GLU A 187 -34.16 -12.38 21.77
CA GLU A 187 -33.55 -13.43 22.60
C GLU A 187 -33.17 -12.91 23.99
N LEU A 188 -32.71 -11.66 24.11
CA LEU A 188 -32.32 -11.07 25.41
C LEU A 188 -33.52 -10.74 26.30
N LYS A 189 -34.59 -10.14 25.74
CA LYS A 189 -35.80 -9.79 26.49
C LYS A 189 -36.53 -10.99 27.07
N ASN A 190 -36.51 -12.10 26.34
CA ASN A 190 -37.17 -13.34 26.73
C ASN A 190 -36.26 -14.26 27.54
N SER A 191 -35.06 -13.78 27.90
CA SER A 191 -34.06 -14.62 28.54
C SER A 191 -34.39 -14.77 30.03
N ASN A 192 -34.52 -16.03 30.44
CA ASN A 192 -34.25 -16.54 31.79
C ASN A 192 -32.88 -17.24 31.70
N LEU A 193 -32.06 -17.27 32.76
CA LEU A 193 -30.75 -17.95 32.76
C LEU A 193 -30.87 -19.41 32.29
N ARG A 194 -32.01 -20.05 32.59
CA ARG A 194 -32.34 -21.42 32.15
C ARG A 194 -32.58 -21.55 30.64
N LYS A 195 -33.04 -20.49 29.97
CA LYS A 195 -33.36 -20.46 28.54
C LYS A 195 -32.24 -19.85 27.69
N LEU A 196 -31.13 -19.46 28.32
CA LEU A 196 -30.02 -18.80 27.62
C LEU A 196 -29.21 -19.82 26.82
N ALA A 197 -29.28 -19.72 25.49
CA ALA A 197 -28.34 -20.44 24.65
C ALA A 197 -26.93 -19.81 24.79
N PRO A 198 -25.89 -20.60 25.15
CA PRO A 198 -24.51 -20.15 25.03
C PRO A 198 -24.19 -19.94 23.54
N LYS A 199 -23.44 -18.88 23.23
CA LYS A 199 -22.97 -18.56 21.88
C LYS A 199 -21.45 -18.34 21.95
N GLY A 200 -20.75 -18.72 20.88
CA GLY A 200 -19.29 -18.67 20.79
C GLY A 200 -18.59 -19.97 21.16
N CYS A 201 -17.33 -20.09 20.76
CA CYS A 201 -16.46 -21.22 21.07
C CYS A 201 -15.23 -20.73 21.83
N LEU A 202 -15.08 -21.16 23.09
CA LEU A 202 -13.96 -20.74 23.95
C LEU A 202 -12.60 -21.04 23.33
N LEU A 203 -12.45 -22.19 22.68
CA LEU A 203 -11.20 -22.57 22.01
C LEU A 203 -10.86 -21.63 20.85
N ALA A 204 -11.87 -21.21 20.08
CA ALA A 204 -11.68 -20.24 19.00
C ALA A 204 -11.23 -18.88 19.56
N ASP A 205 -11.85 -18.41 20.64
CA ASP A 205 -11.50 -17.14 21.28
C ASP A 205 -10.07 -17.16 21.86
N ARG A 206 -9.66 -18.29 22.46
CA ARG A 206 -8.28 -18.47 22.94
C ARG A 206 -7.27 -18.48 21.81
N CYS A 207 -7.59 -19.14 20.69
CA CYS A 207 -6.75 -19.14 19.50
C CYS A 207 -6.60 -17.71 18.94
N VAL A 208 -7.70 -16.95 18.85
CA VAL A 208 -7.69 -15.54 18.44
C VAL A 208 -6.84 -14.69 19.39
N SER A 209 -6.95 -14.87 20.72
CA SER A 209 -6.10 -14.18 21.70
C SER A 209 -4.61 -14.48 21.50
N LEU A 210 -4.25 -15.75 21.30
CA LEU A 210 -2.86 -16.15 21.04
C LEU A 210 -2.32 -15.54 19.74
N GLN A 211 -3.16 -15.43 18.72
CA GLN A 211 -2.82 -14.77 17.46
C GLN A 211 -2.64 -13.26 17.62
N LYS A 212 -3.59 -12.58 18.28
CA LYS A 212 -3.47 -11.15 18.63
C LYS A 212 -2.20 -10.85 19.44
N ARG A 213 -1.82 -11.77 20.33
CA ARG A 213 -0.62 -11.64 21.16
C ARG A 213 0.70 -11.94 20.46
N ASN A 214 0.67 -12.26 19.17
CA ASN A 214 1.85 -12.65 18.40
C ASN A 214 2.57 -13.90 18.99
N ILE A 215 1.83 -14.79 19.65
CA ILE A 215 2.35 -16.07 20.16
C ILE A 215 2.15 -17.15 19.11
N MET A 216 0.97 -17.17 18.48
CA MET A 216 0.62 -18.08 17.41
C MET A 216 0.42 -17.29 16.12
N GLU A 217 0.85 -17.84 14.98
CA GLU A 217 0.52 -17.24 13.68
C GLU A 217 -0.87 -17.68 13.21
N PRO A 218 -1.60 -16.83 12.45
CA PRO A 218 -2.85 -17.23 11.83
C PRO A 218 -2.57 -18.26 10.71
N ARG A 219 -3.30 -19.37 10.73
CA ARG A 219 -3.18 -20.46 9.74
C ARG A 219 -4.53 -20.81 9.17
N ILE A 220 -4.53 -21.28 7.92
CA ILE A 220 -5.71 -21.86 7.26
C ILE A 220 -5.50 -23.37 7.21
N ARG A 221 -6.57 -24.14 7.41
CA ARG A 221 -6.52 -25.59 7.27
C ARG A 221 -6.18 -25.93 5.82
N THR A 222 -5.04 -26.59 5.62
CA THR A 222 -4.66 -27.11 4.32
C THR A 222 -5.28 -28.50 4.12
N GLY A 223 -5.82 -28.72 2.93
CA GLY A 223 -6.32 -30.04 2.53
C GLY A 223 -5.17 -31.03 2.33
N ARG A 224 -5.52 -32.32 2.17
CA ARG A 224 -4.53 -33.33 1.76
C ARG A 224 -4.04 -33.00 0.36
N ILE A 225 -2.72 -32.89 0.20
CA ILE A 225 -2.11 -32.74 -1.11
C ILE A 225 -2.11 -34.11 -1.76
N HIS A 226 -2.97 -34.31 -2.77
CA HIS A 226 -2.93 -35.52 -3.59
C HIS A 226 -1.67 -35.47 -4.46
N LYS A 227 -0.64 -36.19 -4.01
CA LYS A 227 0.52 -36.46 -4.86
C LYS A 227 0.07 -37.31 -6.05
N LYS A 228 0.74 -37.16 -7.20
CA LYS A 228 0.52 -38.05 -8.35
C LYS A 228 0.63 -39.49 -7.85
N VAL A 229 -0.40 -40.28 -8.08
CA VAL A 229 -0.41 -41.70 -7.71
C VAL A 229 0.72 -42.36 -8.51
N GLY A 230 1.68 -42.98 -7.82
CA GLY A 230 2.75 -43.73 -8.48
C GLY A 230 2.17 -44.87 -9.31
N LYS A 231 2.84 -45.24 -10.40
CA LYS A 231 2.43 -46.40 -11.20
C LYS A 231 2.43 -47.64 -10.28
N THR A 232 1.27 -48.27 -10.15
CA THR A 232 1.12 -49.52 -9.41
C THR A 232 1.30 -50.68 -10.37
N TYR A 233 2.29 -51.53 -10.12
CA TYR A 233 2.52 -52.75 -10.89
C TYR A 233 2.07 -53.96 -10.09
N PHE A 234 1.51 -54.96 -10.75
CA PHE A 234 1.28 -56.26 -10.14
C PHE A 234 2.62 -56.98 -9.99
N LYS A 235 2.78 -57.68 -8.86
CA LYS A 235 3.94 -58.55 -8.68
C LYS A 235 3.78 -59.75 -9.62
N LYS A 236 4.88 -60.16 -10.26
CA LYS A 236 4.94 -61.16 -11.35
C LYS A 236 4.30 -62.53 -11.06
N GLY A 237 3.97 -62.85 -9.80
CA GLY A 237 3.41 -64.16 -9.39
C GLY A 237 1.93 -64.18 -9.03
N TYR A 238 1.19 -63.08 -9.16
CA TYR A 238 -0.25 -63.05 -8.87
C TYR A 238 -1.04 -63.28 -10.17
N LYS A 239 -1.87 -64.33 -10.23
CA LYS A 239 -2.81 -64.59 -11.35
C LYS A 239 -3.95 -63.57 -11.33
N MET A 240 -4.35 -63.08 -12.50
CA MET A 240 -5.39 -62.05 -12.66
C MET A 240 -6.71 -62.66 -13.17
N ASP A 241 -7.83 -62.17 -12.63
CA ASP A 241 -9.15 -62.22 -13.28
C ASP A 241 -9.29 -60.93 -14.12
N GLU A 242 -9.23 -61.05 -15.45
CA GLU A 242 -9.12 -59.93 -16.40
C GLU A 242 -10.30 -58.92 -16.30
N GLU A 243 -11.48 -59.38 -15.88
CA GLU A 243 -12.66 -58.53 -15.71
C GLU A 243 -12.57 -57.54 -14.54
N ALA A 244 -11.84 -57.91 -13.48
CA ALA A 244 -11.64 -57.03 -12.32
C ALA A 244 -10.69 -55.86 -12.64
N GLU A 245 -9.78 -56.05 -13.60
CA GLU A 245 -8.83 -55.03 -14.04
C GLU A 245 -9.51 -53.90 -14.84
N LEU A 246 -10.33 -54.25 -15.82
CA LEU A 246 -11.07 -53.30 -16.66
C LEU A 246 -11.97 -52.37 -15.82
N LYS A 247 -12.61 -52.90 -14.78
CA LYS A 247 -13.47 -52.13 -13.86
C LYS A 247 -12.70 -51.10 -13.05
N LYS A 248 -11.44 -51.38 -12.66
CA LYS A 248 -10.63 -50.48 -11.82
C LYS A 248 -10.04 -49.30 -12.59
N TYR A 249 -9.75 -49.47 -13.88
CA TYR A 249 -9.30 -48.39 -14.76
C TYR A 249 -10.44 -47.52 -15.28
N THR A 250 -11.64 -48.08 -15.44
CA THR A 250 -12.84 -47.34 -15.89
C THR A 250 -13.53 -46.57 -14.75
N SER A 251 -13.51 -47.07 -13.51
CA SER A 251 -14.23 -46.45 -12.39
C SER A 251 -13.65 -45.12 -11.89
N LYS A 252 -12.46 -44.71 -12.35
CA LYS A 252 -11.74 -43.52 -11.86
C LYS A 252 -12.04 -42.23 -12.63
N LYS A 253 -13.03 -42.27 -13.54
CA LYS A 253 -13.31 -41.18 -14.48
C LYS A 253 -14.63 -40.42 -14.25
N ASN A 254 -15.32 -40.66 -13.13
CA ASN A 254 -16.46 -39.84 -12.68
C ASN A 254 -16.15 -39.16 -11.35
#